data_AF-A0AAV7JBD9-F1
#
_entry.id   AF-A0AAV7JBD9-F1
#
_cell.length_a   1.000
_cell.length_b   1.000
_cell.length_c   1.000
_cell.angle_alpha   90.00
_cell.angle_beta   90.00
_cell.angle_gamma   90.00
#
_symmetry.space_group_name_H-M   'P 1'
#
loop_
_entity.id
_entity.type
_entity.pdbx_description
1 polymer ?
#
loop_
_entity_poly.entity_id
_entity_poly.type
_entity_poly.pdbx_seq_one_letter_code
_entity_poly.pdbx_strand_id
1 'polypeptide(L)'
;MVRELSVNHETMRKLVVEDLGLKSFKRKKVHHLNPSIRTKRLARSKALLQGFAPGAQEQILFSDEKFSRMKRLGTDKMIGFLLPVPQQSQKT
;
A
#
# COMPACT_ATOMS: atom_id res chain seq x y z
N MET A 1 -21.39 -14.47 -17.97
CA MET A 1 -22.23 -15.35 -17.13
C MET A 1 -23.73 -15.20 -17.38
N VAL A 2 -24.45 -14.17 -16.89
CA VAL A 2 -25.93 -14.08 -17.07
C VAL A 2 -26.35 -14.14 -18.56
N ARG A 3 -25.64 -13.40 -19.42
CA ARG A 3 -25.88 -13.41 -20.88
C ARG A 3 -25.44 -14.69 -21.60
N GLU A 4 -24.53 -15.46 -21.00
CA GLU A 4 -24.02 -16.71 -21.58
C GLU A 4 -24.88 -17.91 -21.20
N LEU A 5 -25.51 -17.84 -20.03
CA LEU A 5 -26.33 -18.92 -19.46
C LEU A 5 -27.82 -18.76 -19.76
N SER A 6 -28.24 -17.66 -20.41
CA SER A 6 -29.65 -17.34 -20.72
C SER A 6 -30.58 -17.40 -19.49
N VAL A 7 -30.04 -17.13 -18.29
CA VAL A 7 -30.80 -17.12 -17.04
C VAL A 7 -31.18 -15.68 -16.69
N ASN A 8 -32.33 -15.49 -16.04
CA ASN A 8 -32.72 -14.17 -15.50
C ASN A 8 -31.67 -13.65 -14.50
N HIS A 9 -31.36 -12.35 -14.59
CA HIS A 9 -30.37 -11.68 -13.76
C HIS A 9 -30.70 -11.77 -12.26
N GLU A 10 -31.98 -11.65 -11.89
CA GLU A 10 -32.40 -11.74 -10.48
C GLU A 10 -32.19 -13.13 -9.89
N THR A 11 -32.52 -14.18 -10.66
CA THR A 11 -32.29 -15.57 -10.26
C THR A 11 -30.79 -15.83 -10.05
N MET A 12 -29.94 -15.34 -10.97
CA MET A 12 -28.50 -15.46 -10.82
C MET A 12 -27.97 -14.69 -9.61
N ARG A 13 -28.53 -13.50 -9.33
CA ARG A 13 -28.14 -12.70 -8.14
C ARG A 13 -28.49 -13.44 -6.84
N LYS A 14 -29.68 -14.02 -6.73
CA LYS A 14 -30.09 -14.82 -5.55
C LYS A 14 -29.17 -16.02 -5.36
N LEU A 15 -28.95 -16.80 -6.42
CA LEU A 15 -28.04 -17.95 -6.37
C LEU A 15 -26.63 -17.55 -5.92
N VAL A 16 -26.05 -16.50 -6.51
CA VAL A 16 -24.67 -16.10 -6.22
C VAL A 16 -24.55 -15.48 -4.82
N VAL A 17 -25.46 -14.59 -4.43
CA VAL A 17 -25.31 -13.78 -3.21
C VAL A 17 -25.96 -14.45 -1.99
N GLU A 18 -27.14 -15.03 -2.15
CA GLU A 18 -27.95 -15.59 -1.06
C GLU A 18 -27.62 -17.07 -0.86
N ASP A 19 -27.72 -17.89 -1.90
CA ASP A 19 -27.53 -19.35 -1.77
C ASP A 19 -26.06 -19.74 -1.62
N LEU A 20 -25.18 -19.12 -2.42
CA LEU A 20 -23.73 -19.40 -2.41
C LEU A 20 -22.92 -18.44 -1.52
N GLY A 21 -23.52 -17.35 -1.03
CA GLY A 21 -22.84 -16.38 -0.15
C GLY A 21 -21.66 -15.64 -0.80
N LEU A 22 -21.58 -15.64 -2.14
CA LEU A 22 -20.44 -15.10 -2.87
C LEU A 22 -20.55 -13.58 -3.02
N LYS A 23 -19.39 -12.92 -2.95
CA LYS A 23 -19.25 -11.47 -3.20
C LYS A 23 -18.34 -11.23 -4.37
N SER A 24 -18.60 -10.13 -5.09
CA SER A 24 -17.74 -9.74 -6.20
C SER A 24 -16.33 -9.45 -5.71
N PHE A 25 -15.34 -10.07 -6.35
CA PHE A 25 -13.94 -9.80 -6.07
C PHE A 25 -13.55 -8.42 -6.63
N LYS A 26 -13.29 -7.47 -5.73
CA LYS A 26 -12.79 -6.14 -6.12
C LYS A 26 -11.30 -6.20 -6.40
N ARG A 27 -10.91 -5.99 -7.66
CA ARG A 27 -9.49 -5.89 -8.05
C ARG A 27 -8.88 -4.64 -7.42
N LYS A 28 -7.84 -4.79 -6.62
CA LYS A 28 -7.06 -3.67 -6.09
C LYS A 28 -6.09 -3.17 -7.16
N LYS A 29 -5.95 -1.84 -7.28
CA LYS A 29 -4.91 -1.23 -8.13
C LYS A 29 -3.57 -1.48 -7.45
N VAL A 30 -2.70 -2.26 -8.10
CA VAL A 30 -1.35 -2.58 -7.64
C VAL A 30 -0.37 -2.46 -8.79
N HIS A 31 0.90 -2.26 -8.48
CA HIS A 31 1.96 -2.26 -9.49
C HIS A 31 2.07 -3.65 -10.12
N HIS A 32 2.03 -3.74 -11.45
CA HIS A 32 2.21 -5.00 -12.15
C HIS A 32 3.65 -5.50 -11.99
N LEU A 33 3.82 -6.74 -11.52
CA LEU A 33 5.15 -7.33 -11.34
C LEU A 33 5.49 -8.19 -12.55
N ASN A 34 6.40 -7.71 -13.40
CA ASN A 34 6.98 -8.53 -14.44
C ASN A 34 7.85 -9.66 -13.81
N PRO A 35 8.17 -10.73 -14.55
CA PRO A 35 8.94 -11.86 -14.02
C PRO A 35 10.30 -11.46 -13.44
N SER A 36 11.00 -10.52 -14.07
CA SER A 36 12.31 -10.02 -13.61
C SER A 36 12.23 -9.26 -12.27
N ILE A 37 11.21 -8.42 -12.09
CA ILE A 37 10.98 -7.71 -10.83
C ILE A 37 10.59 -8.71 -9.74
N ARG A 38 9.82 -9.74 -10.08
CA ARG A 38 9.46 -10.79 -9.13
C ARG A 38 10.69 -11.54 -8.62
N THR A 39 11.60 -11.96 -9.51
CA THR A 39 12.84 -12.65 -9.11
C THR A 39 13.75 -11.75 -8.28
N LYS A 40 13.94 -10.49 -8.68
CA LYS A 40 14.72 -9.50 -7.91
C LYS A 40 14.14 -9.25 -6.52
N ARG A 41 12.81 -9.10 -6.41
CA ARG A 41 12.15 -8.93 -5.11
C ARG A 41 12.30 -10.17 -4.24
N LEU A 42 12.12 -11.37 -4.79
CA LEU A 42 12.26 -12.62 -4.05
C LEU A 42 13.67 -12.83 -3.51
N ALA A 43 14.69 -12.61 -4.34
CA ALA A 43 16.08 -12.73 -3.93
C ALA A 43 16.42 -11.76 -2.79
N ARG A 44 16.01 -10.48 -2.91
CA ARG A 44 16.19 -9.49 -1.84
C ARG A 44 15.46 -9.88 -0.55
N SER A 45 14.20 -10.31 -0.65
CA SER A 45 13.44 -10.74 0.53
C SER A 45 14.09 -11.92 1.24
N LYS A 46 14.61 -12.91 0.51
CA LYS A 46 15.34 -14.04 1.10
C LYS A 46 16.62 -13.59 1.79
N ALA A 47 17.40 -12.72 1.16
CA ALA A 47 18.62 -12.17 1.74
C ALA A 47 18.34 -11.39 3.05
N LEU A 48 17.27 -10.58 3.08
CA LEU A 48 16.85 -9.88 4.29
C LEU A 48 16.45 -10.86 5.40
N LEU A 49 15.72 -11.93 5.09
CA LEU A 49 15.34 -12.92 6.09
C LEU A 49 16.54 -13.69 6.67
N GLN A 50 17.59 -13.90 5.88
CA GLN A 50 18.81 -14.59 6.34
C GLN A 50 19.76 -13.64 7.09
N GLY A 51 19.84 -12.37 6.68
CA GLY A 51 20.79 -11.41 7.21
C GLY A 51 20.40 -10.80 8.56
N PHE A 52 19.11 -10.84 8.92
CA PHE A 52 18.63 -10.29 10.18
C PHE A 52 18.24 -11.39 11.16
N ALA A 53 18.76 -11.33 12.39
CA ALA A 53 18.34 -12.21 13.47
C ALA A 53 16.85 -11.98 13.81
N PRO A 54 16.13 -13.02 14.27
CA PRO A 54 14.78 -12.84 14.80
C PRO A 54 14.77 -11.75 15.89
N GLY A 55 13.93 -10.72 15.73
CA GLY A 55 13.85 -9.58 16.66
C GLY A 55 14.75 -8.39 16.31
N ALA A 56 15.62 -8.50 15.30
CA ALA A 56 16.47 -7.37 14.87
C ALA A 56 15.70 -6.28 14.11
N GLN A 57 14.38 -6.44 13.88
CA GLN A 57 13.60 -5.47 13.10
C GLN A 57 13.55 -4.08 13.77
N GLU A 58 13.58 -4.04 15.11
CA GLU A 58 13.51 -2.79 15.88
C GLU A 58 14.76 -1.90 15.71
N GLN A 59 15.86 -2.49 15.23
CA GLN A 59 17.12 -1.79 14.99
C GLN A 59 17.22 -1.23 13.56
N ILE A 60 16.26 -1.55 12.68
CA ILE A 60 16.29 -1.11 11.28
C ILE A 60 15.54 0.22 11.14
N LEU A 61 16.30 1.28 10.89
CA LEU A 61 15.72 2.58 10.56
C LEU A 61 15.36 2.62 9.07
N PHE A 62 14.07 2.72 8.78
CA PHE A 62 13.57 2.96 7.42
C PHE A 62 13.24 4.45 7.23
N SER A 63 13.82 5.07 6.21
CA SER A 63 13.45 6.41 5.76
C SER A 63 12.81 6.32 4.38
N ASP A 64 11.70 7.04 4.18
CA ASP A 64 11.10 7.23 2.87
C ASP A 64 10.71 8.70 2.71
N GLU A 65 10.95 9.26 1.52
CA GLU A 65 10.59 10.63 1.22
C GLU A 65 9.16 10.66 0.71
N LYS A 66 8.25 11.25 1.50
CA LYS A 66 6.85 11.42 1.09
C LYS A 66 6.61 12.85 0.62
N PHE A 67 6.54 13.02 -0.69
CA PHE A 67 6.11 14.29 -1.28
C PHE A 67 4.68 14.63 -0.85
N SER A 68 4.54 15.68 -0.05
CA SER A 68 3.26 16.24 0.32
C SER A 68 2.84 17.25 -0.73
N ARG A 69 1.69 17.05 -1.36
CA ARG A 69 1.13 18.02 -2.30
C ARG A 69 0.66 19.25 -1.52
N MET A 70 1.32 20.39 -1.71
CA MET A 70 0.86 21.69 -1.23
C MET A 70 -0.52 21.99 -1.82
N LYS A 71 -1.56 22.00 -0.99
CA LYS A 71 -2.86 22.56 -1.37
C LYS A 71 -2.80 24.07 -1.12
N ARG A 72 -3.05 24.89 -2.14
CA ARG A 72 -3.37 26.30 -1.91
C ARG A 72 -4.71 26.34 -1.17
N LEU A 73 -4.66 26.44 0.15
CA LEU A 73 -5.80 26.93 0.91
C LEU A 73 -5.84 28.44 0.66
N GLY A 74 -7.03 28.95 0.35
CA GLY A 74 -7.27 30.39 0.36
C GLY A 74 -6.76 30.97 1.68
N THR A 75 -6.34 32.23 1.60
CA THR A 75 -5.86 33.06 2.70
C THR A 75 -6.60 32.78 4.01
N ASP A 76 -5.84 32.76 5.09
CA ASP A 76 -6.29 32.63 6.49
C ASP A 76 -6.40 31.20 7.04
N LYS A 77 -5.23 30.55 7.17
CA LYS A 77 -4.84 29.84 8.40
C LYS A 77 -3.37 29.43 8.34
N MET A 78 -2.60 29.97 9.28
CA MET A 78 -1.21 29.63 9.57
C MET A 78 -1.04 28.11 9.65
N ILE A 79 -0.24 27.53 8.74
CA ILE A 79 0.19 26.14 8.85
C ILE A 79 1.32 26.12 9.86
N GLY A 80 0.99 25.81 11.11
CA GLY A 80 1.96 25.31 12.08
C GLY A 80 2.26 23.84 11.78
N PHE A 81 3.48 23.56 11.31
CA PHE A 81 4.13 22.27 11.54
C PHE A 81 5.44 22.58 12.25
N LEU A 82 5.41 22.47 13.57
CA LEU A 82 6.57 22.53 14.45
C LEU A 82 7.31 21.19 14.30
N LEU A 83 8.38 21.17 13.50
CA LEU A 83 9.42 20.15 13.66
C LEU A 83 10.63 20.87 14.28
N PRO A 84 11.08 20.49 15.48
CA PRO A 84 12.25 21.13 16.08
C PRO A 84 13.48 20.72 15.31
N VAL A 85 14.15 21.70 14.69
CA VAL A 85 15.50 21.53 14.13
C VAL A 85 16.47 21.50 15.31
N PRO A 86 17.28 20.44 15.50
CA PRO A 86 18.34 20.48 16.50
C PRO A 86 19.41 21.48 16.05
N GLN A 87 19.62 22.53 16.84
CA GLN A 87 20.71 23.46 16.60
C GLN A 87 22.04 22.72 16.80
N GLN A 88 22.78 22.55 15.70
CA GLN A 88 24.17 22.12 15.78
C GLN A 88 25.02 23.29 16.30
N SER A 89 25.52 23.12 17.52
CA SER A 89 26.59 23.91 18.08
C SER A 89 27.91 23.52 17.42
N GLN A 90 28.54 24.44 16.69
CA GLN A 90 29.99 24.50 16.46
C GLN A 90 30.37 26.00 16.38
N LYS A 91 31.02 26.57 17.40
CA LYS A 91 32.48 26.57 17.63
C LYS A 91 33.24 27.20 16.45
N THR A 92 33.60 28.46 16.58
CA THR A 92 34.96 28.97 16.90
C THR A 92 34.89 30.46 17.15
#